data_AF-A0AAW2D264-F1
#
_entry.id   AF-A0AAW2D264-F1
#
_cell.length_a   1.000
_cell.length_b   1.000
_cell.length_c   1.000
_cell.angle_alpha   90.00
_cell.angle_beta   90.00
_cell.angle_gamma   90.00
#
_symmetry.space_group_name_H-M   'P 1'
#
loop_
_entity.id
_entity.type
_entity.pdbx_description
1 polymer ?
#
loop_
_entity_poly.entity_id
_entity_poly.type
_entity_poly.pdbx_seq_one_letter_code
_entity_poly.pdbx_strand_id
1 'polypeptide(L)'
;MHIKQDKVVFRQNEEKLSKVFDIYEKRLGEAWFLASDEFYLADLSQLPNTQYLVSDTNKGNSFTSRENAGRWWDEISSQDSWKKVVDLSKGA
;
A
#
# COMPACT_ATOMS: atom_id res chain seq x y z
N MET A 1 -8.17 -2.66 21.35
CA MET A 1 -9.29 -3.57 21.03
C MET A 1 -8.98 -4.99 21.52
N HIS A 2 -9.93 -5.68 22.16
CA HIS A 2 -9.81 -7.11 22.50
C HIS A 2 -10.64 -7.97 21.53
N ILE A 3 -10.46 -7.70 20.23
CA ILE A 3 -11.08 -8.50 19.18
C ILE A 3 -10.15 -9.67 18.90
N LYS A 4 -10.65 -10.90 19.07
CA LYS A 4 -9.89 -12.11 18.78
C LYS A 4 -9.64 -12.18 17.27
N GLN A 5 -8.37 -12.27 16.87
CA GLN A 5 -8.01 -12.39 15.46
C GLN A 5 -8.48 -13.73 14.88
N ASP A 6 -9.23 -13.67 13.79
CA ASP A 6 -9.53 -14.85 12.99
C ASP A 6 -8.36 -15.16 12.05
N LYS A 7 -7.63 -16.24 12.38
CA LYS A 7 -6.44 -16.66 11.63
C LYS A 7 -6.77 -17.13 10.21
N VAL A 8 -7.96 -17.67 9.98
CA VAL A 8 -8.38 -18.17 8.66
C VAL A 8 -8.65 -16.98 7.74
N VAL A 9 -9.43 -16.01 8.22
CA VAL A 9 -9.72 -14.78 7.46
C VAL A 9 -8.44 -14.00 7.18
N PHE A 10 -7.53 -13.93 8.15
CA PHE A 10 -6.24 -13.28 7.98
C PHE A 10 -5.44 -13.89 6.82
N ARG A 11 -5.20 -15.21 6.85
CA ARG A 11 -4.42 -15.90 5.82
C ARG A 11 -5.05 -15.77 4.44
N GLN A 12 -6.38 -15.90 4.34
CA GLN A 12 -7.10 -15.76 3.08
C GLN A 12 -6.92 -14.35 2.47
N ASN A 13 -6.94 -13.31 3.29
CA ASN A 13 -6.76 -11.94 2.81
C ASN A 13 -5.29 -11.64 2.47
N GLU A 14 -4.33 -12.22 3.19
CA GLU A 14 -2.92 -12.15 2.79
C GLU A 14 -2.68 -12.76 1.40
N GLU A 15 -3.22 -13.95 1.15
CA GLU A 15 -3.11 -14.61 -0.15
C GLU A 15 -3.76 -13.81 -1.28
N LYS A 16 -4.92 -13.18 -1.02
CA LYS A 16 -5.59 -12.30 -1.98
C LYS A 16 -4.78 -11.05 -2.26
N LEU A 17 -4.26 -10.38 -1.22
CA LEU A 17 -3.45 -9.18 -1.36
C LEU A 17 -2.15 -9.46 -2.11
N SER A 18 -1.48 -10.59 -1.82
CA SER A 18 -0.27 -10.96 -2.56
C SER A 18 -0.52 -11.03 -4.07
N LYS A 19 -1.63 -11.64 -4.49
CA LYS A 19 -1.99 -11.73 -5.92
C LYS A 19 -2.26 -10.36 -6.54
N VAL A 20 -2.88 -9.44 -5.80
CA VAL A 20 -3.08 -8.05 -6.26
C VAL A 20 -1.74 -7.35 -6.43
N PHE A 21 -0.81 -7.52 -5.48
CA PHE A 21 0.52 -6.91 -5.58
C PHE A 21 1.38 -7.52 -6.68
N ASP A 22 1.20 -8.80 -7.03
CA ASP A 22 1.85 -9.39 -8.20
C ASP A 22 1.35 -8.74 -9.51
N ILE A 23 0.07 -8.37 -9.58
CA ILE A 23 -0.49 -7.63 -10.71
C ILE A 23 0.06 -6.20 -10.73
N TYR A 24 0.13 -5.53 -9.57
CA TYR A 24 0.69 -4.18 -9.47
C TYR A 24 2.15 -4.17 -9.87
N GLU A 25 2.96 -5.14 -9.43
CA GLU A 25 4.36 -5.25 -9.80
C GLU A 25 4.55 -5.30 -11.31
N LYS A 26 3.77 -6.14 -12.00
CA LYS A 26 3.79 -6.18 -13.47
C LYS A 26 3.35 -4.85 -14.07
N ARG A 27 2.22 -4.29 -13.61
CA ARG A 27 1.67 -3.04 -14.14
C ARG A 27 2.63 -1.87 -13.98
N LEU A 28 3.28 -1.77 -12.83
CA LEU A 28 4.23 -0.72 -12.47
C LEU A 28 5.61 -0.93 -13.12
N GLY A 29 5.85 -2.10 -13.72
CA GLY A 29 6.95 -2.30 -14.66
C GLY A 29 6.65 -1.78 -16.07
N GLU A 30 5.37 -1.57 -16.41
CA GLU A 30 4.90 -1.08 -17.71
C GLU A 30 4.58 0.42 -17.70
N ALA A 31 4.23 0.99 -16.54
CA ALA A 31 3.90 2.39 -16.34
C ALA A 31 4.44 2.89 -14.99
N TRP A 32 4.69 4.19 -14.86
CA TRP A 32 5.27 4.72 -13.62
C TRP A 32 4.32 4.63 -12.41
N PHE A 33 3.03 4.85 -12.66
CA PHE A 33 1.91 4.77 -11.70
C PHE A 33 0.86 3.74 -12.17
N LEU A 34 -0.17 3.47 -11.35
CA LEU A 34 -1.14 2.41 -11.64
C LEU A 34 -1.94 2.66 -12.92
N ALA A 35 -2.32 3.92 -13.18
CA ALA A 35 -3.13 4.30 -14.34
C ALA A 35 -2.29 4.67 -15.57
N SER A 36 -1.18 5.39 -15.39
CA SER A 36 -0.32 5.92 -16.46
C SER A 36 1.06 6.31 -15.90
N ASP A 37 1.82 7.12 -16.62
CA ASP A 37 3.08 7.70 -16.14
C ASP A 37 2.90 8.97 -15.28
N GLU A 38 1.65 9.31 -14.92
CA GLU A 38 1.33 10.42 -14.03
C GLU A 38 0.48 9.96 -12.83
N PHE A 39 0.59 10.68 -11.72
CA PHE A 39 -0.14 10.38 -10.49
C PHE A 39 -1.62 10.75 -10.60
N TYR A 40 -2.50 9.78 -10.34
CA TYR A 40 -3.95 9.97 -10.40
C TYR A 40 -4.68 9.41 -9.17
N LEU A 41 -6.01 9.53 -9.18
CA LEU A 41 -6.88 8.97 -8.14
C LEU A 41 -6.67 7.47 -7.92
N ALA A 42 -6.27 6.73 -8.95
CA ALA A 42 -5.94 5.31 -8.84
C ALA A 42 -4.87 5.07 -7.76
N ASP A 43 -3.81 5.87 -7.75
CA ASP A 43 -2.71 5.79 -6.80
C ASP A 43 -3.08 6.38 -5.44
N LEU A 44 -3.71 7.56 -5.44
CA LEU A 44 -4.17 8.24 -4.23
C LEU A 44 -5.09 7.32 -3.38
N SER A 45 -5.97 6.57 -4.04
CA SER A 45 -6.92 5.65 -3.37
C SER A 45 -6.23 4.52 -2.59
N GLN A 46 -4.98 4.19 -2.94
CA GLN A 46 -4.23 3.11 -2.27
C GLN A 46 -3.50 3.59 -1.02
N LEU A 47 -3.29 4.89 -0.84
CA LEU A 47 -2.50 5.47 0.25
C LEU A 47 -3.00 5.07 1.65
N PRO A 48 -4.31 5.17 1.99
CA PRO A 48 -4.74 4.93 3.38
C PRO A 48 -4.52 3.49 3.83
N ASN A 49 -4.94 2.53 3.00
CA ASN A 49 -4.81 1.11 3.33
C ASN A 49 -3.35 0.66 3.33
N THR A 50 -2.55 1.14 2.37
CA THR A 50 -1.13 0.78 2.29
C THR A 50 -0.33 1.38 3.44
N GLN A 51 -0.61 2.63 3.84
CA GLN A 51 0.01 3.25 5.01
C GLN A 51 -0.21 2.43 6.27
N TYR A 52 -1.44 1.98 6.52
CA TYR A 52 -1.77 1.13 7.66
C TYR A 52 -1.01 -0.20 7.60
N LEU A 53 -1.00 -0.86 6.44
CA LEU A 53 -0.27 -2.12 6.25
C LEU A 53 1.23 -1.98 6.48
N VAL A 54 1.83 -0.86 6.04
CA VAL A 54 3.28 -0.61 6.16
C VAL A 54 3.67 -0.16 7.56
N SER A 55 2.87 0.68 8.22
CA SER A 55 3.25 1.34 9.48
C SER A 55 2.77 0.60 10.73
N ASP A 56 1.57 0.03 10.67
CA ASP A 56 0.86 -0.47 11.85
C ASP A 56 0.75 -2.00 11.87
N THR A 57 1.31 -2.67 10.86
CA THR A 57 1.31 -4.14 10.76
C THR A 57 2.68 -4.69 10.35
N ASN A 58 2.88 -6.00 10.50
CA ASN A 58 4.07 -6.69 10.00
C ASN A 58 3.98 -7.08 8.50
N LYS A 59 3.15 -6.37 7.72
CA LYS A 59 2.88 -6.68 6.30
C LYS A 59 3.47 -5.68 5.31
N GLY A 60 4.23 -4.69 5.77
CA GLY A 60 4.94 -3.75 4.89
C GLY A 60 5.86 -4.44 3.87
N ASN A 61 6.46 -5.58 4.24
CA ASN A 61 7.33 -6.36 3.35
C ASN A 61 6.62 -6.86 2.08
N SER A 62 5.28 -6.93 2.06
CA SER A 62 4.55 -7.31 0.86
C SER A 62 4.72 -6.29 -0.27
N PHE A 63 4.97 -5.02 0.05
CA PHE A 63 5.29 -4.01 -0.96
C PHE A 63 6.80 -3.94 -1.21
N THR A 64 7.60 -3.85 -0.13
CA THR A 64 9.05 -3.60 -0.25
C THR A 64 9.85 -4.79 -0.78
N SER A 65 9.28 -6.00 -0.84
CA SER A 65 9.90 -7.17 -1.48
C SER A 65 9.78 -7.19 -3.01
N ARG A 66 8.96 -6.29 -3.58
CA ARG A 66 8.69 -6.17 -5.02
C ARG A 66 9.28 -4.84 -5.50
N GLU A 67 10.09 -4.86 -6.56
CA GLU A 67 10.89 -3.70 -6.97
C GLU A 67 10.01 -2.52 -7.41
N ASN A 68 9.09 -2.77 -8.35
CA ASN A 68 8.26 -1.71 -8.92
C ASN A 68 7.20 -1.23 -7.93
N ALA A 69 6.56 -2.15 -7.19
CA ALA A 69 5.60 -1.81 -6.15
C ALA A 69 6.25 -1.07 -4.97
N GLY A 70 7.47 -1.44 -4.59
CA GLY A 70 8.26 -0.73 -3.58
C GLY A 70 8.58 0.70 -4.01
N ARG A 71 9.14 0.87 -5.23
CA ARG A 71 9.39 2.20 -5.81
C ARG A 71 8.14 3.07 -5.81
N TRP A 72 7.04 2.53 -6.35
CA TRP A 72 5.76 3.24 -6.42
C TRP A 72 5.28 3.66 -5.04
N TRP A 73 5.32 2.77 -4.04
CA TRP A 73 4.92 3.09 -2.68
C TRP A 73 5.75 4.22 -2.08
N ASP A 74 7.07 4.15 -2.20
CA ASP A 74 7.98 5.17 -1.68
C ASP A 74 7.67 6.54 -2.31
N GLU A 75 7.38 6.57 -3.61
CA GLU A 75 7.06 7.79 -4.33
C GLU A 75 5.72 8.39 -3.91
N ILE A 76 4.63 7.61 -3.93
CA ILE A 76 3.29 8.15 -3.60
C ILE A 76 3.16 8.53 -2.13
N SER A 77 3.81 7.80 -1.23
CA SER A 77 3.78 8.07 0.21
C SER A 77 4.66 9.27 0.59
N SER A 78 5.63 9.62 -0.25
CA SER A 78 6.50 10.78 -0.02
C SER A 78 5.85 12.14 -0.34
N GLN A 79 4.66 12.16 -0.94
CA GLN A 79 3.97 13.39 -1.29
C GLN A 79 3.64 14.24 -0.06
N ASP A 80 3.88 15.56 -0.13
CA ASP A 80 3.63 16.48 0.98
C ASP A 80 2.15 16.52 1.40
N SER A 81 1.24 16.35 0.44
CA SER A 81 -0.20 16.21 0.69
C SER A 81 -0.49 15.00 1.59
N TRP A 82 0.12 13.86 1.30
CA TRP A 82 -0.06 12.64 2.09
C TRP A 82 0.61 12.73 3.46
N LYS A 83 1.85 13.24 3.53
CA LYS A 83 2.55 13.46 4.80
C LYS A 83 1.73 14.32 5.76
N LYS A 84 1.10 15.38 5.27
CA LYS A 84 0.18 16.21 6.08
C LYS A 84 -1.01 15.41 6.63
N VAL A 85 -1.61 14.51 5.83
CA VAL A 85 -2.71 13.64 6.30
C VAL A 85 -2.22 12.66 7.36
N VAL A 86 -1.04 12.06 7.18
CA VAL A 86 -0.44 11.16 8.16
C VAL A 86 -0.17 11.91 9.48
N ASP A 87 0.38 13.12 9.42
CA ASP A 87 0.62 13.92 10.62
C ASP A 87 -0.68 14.32 11.33
N LEU A 88 -1.73 14.68 10.58
CA LEU A 88 -3.06 14.93 11.13
C LEU A 88 -3.63 13.68 11.82
N SER A 89 -3.43 12.49 11.26
CA SER A 89 -3.91 11.23 11.87
C SER A 89 -3.17 10.85 13.16
N LYS A 90 -1.93 11.31 13.35
CA LYS A 90 -1.14 11.08 14.57
C LYS A 90 -1.52 12.03 15.73
N GLY A 91 -2.09 13.19 15.39
CA GLY A 91 -2.56 14.18 16.36
C GLY A 91 -4.02 13.99 16.80
N ALA A 92 -4.74 13.05 16.18
CA ALA A 92 -6.09 12.62 16.54
C ALA A 92 -6.04 11.49 17.58
#